data_AF-A0A2B4RPM7-F1
#
_entry.id   AF-A0A2B4RPM7-F1
#
_cell.length_a   1.000
_cell.length_b   1.000
_cell.length_c   1.000
_cell.angle_alpha   90.00
_cell.angle_beta   90.00
_cell.angle_gamma   90.00
#
_symmetry.space_group_name_H-M   'P 1'
#
loop_
_entity.id
_entity.type
_entity.pdbx_description
1 polymer ?
#
loop_
_entity_poly.entity_id
_entity_poly.type
_entity_poly.pdbx_seq_one_letter_code
_entity_poly.pdbx_strand_id
1 'polypeptide(L)'
;MLVLLFMLLVVVELGWAAQCDKWSGPAGTVECIQIQRYNNEYQWATCLTDVYIKLKSNHTHLCIDRTRVYCWYQCMLEENNKEDGPVTSDCSCSPSNPTSYPNTLTPTTLLPSQCYSPPGDSCGWYRNCLERKYPCEATSNGYAIRYAENFCNLYNENLGKFSLTGKNWVNGVRKCLQVSLVPLLRPWANPTCKEIRDRAFASHTPCYLYPDKGVPSVCDLDCHDYYQIFWTIKGSFIKVDTLWESLKGMWNIGNECGWSANNKKCYRELKDGPVRAIKMKIKRFLRLRRSTDPLPESDAQSRFAEGVGSAIASALRWNSEVMDWLAYTGRVEDAENLEMVVLLADKKALGIVLTSIPFVDFNQIIQVFASAVRKGALPLRVEGHNVWVRTLASCSDKACNSTQTLAVSDKPPNWNGAAEISRGKVVMCGTIAVLIMMINKLFY
;
A
#
# COMPACT_ATOMS: atom_id res chain seq x y z
N MET A 1 -17.92 -53.69 26.29
CA MET A 1 -16.78 -53.17 27.09
C MET A 1 -15.60 -52.72 26.23
N LEU A 2 -15.20 -53.47 25.18
CA LEU A 2 -14.08 -53.10 24.30
C LEU A 2 -14.30 -51.80 23.48
N VAL A 3 -15.54 -51.54 23.05
CA VAL A 3 -15.91 -50.36 22.24
C VAL A 3 -15.91 -49.06 23.07
N LEU A 4 -16.23 -49.16 24.37
CA LEU A 4 -16.17 -48.03 25.30
C LEU A 4 -14.73 -47.65 25.65
N LEU A 5 -13.82 -48.64 25.75
CA LEU A 5 -12.38 -48.37 25.90
C LEU A 5 -11.77 -47.69 24.66
N PHE A 6 -12.19 -48.09 23.45
CA PHE A 6 -11.71 -47.48 22.21
C PHE A 6 -12.21 -46.03 22.06
N MET A 7 -13.46 -45.73 22.43
CA MET A 7 -13.98 -44.37 22.44
C MET A 7 -13.34 -43.50 23.54
N LEU A 8 -13.00 -44.07 24.70
CA LEU A 8 -12.22 -43.36 25.73
C LEU A 8 -10.79 -43.08 25.28
N LEU A 9 -10.13 -44.00 24.56
CA LEU A 9 -8.79 -43.76 23.99
C LEU A 9 -8.80 -42.69 22.87
N VAL A 10 -9.84 -42.65 22.03
CA VAL A 10 -9.99 -41.61 20.98
C VAL A 10 -10.34 -40.24 21.57
N VAL A 11 -11.04 -40.20 22.72
CA VAL A 11 -11.35 -38.93 23.42
C VAL A 11 -10.16 -38.41 24.23
N VAL A 12 -9.23 -39.27 24.66
CA VAL A 12 -8.02 -38.86 25.39
C VAL A 12 -6.99 -38.18 24.46
N GLU A 13 -6.99 -38.44 23.15
CA GLU A 13 -6.14 -37.70 22.20
C GLU A 13 -6.67 -36.29 21.86
N LEU A 14 -7.93 -35.97 22.18
CA LEU A 14 -8.50 -34.64 21.93
C LEU A 14 -8.22 -33.63 23.04
N GLY A 15 -7.50 -34.03 24.10
CA GLY A 15 -7.27 -33.22 25.30
C GLY A 15 -5.80 -32.89 25.59
N TRP A 16 -4.86 -33.26 24.74
CA TRP A 16 -3.48 -32.79 24.87
C TRP A 16 -3.45 -31.39 24.26
N ALA A 17 -3.18 -30.37 25.08
CA ALA A 17 -2.90 -29.02 24.60
C ALA A 17 -1.98 -29.15 23.37
N ALA A 18 -2.44 -28.67 22.20
CA ALA A 18 -1.77 -28.93 20.94
C ALA A 18 -0.30 -28.52 21.08
N GLN A 19 0.59 -29.49 21.19
CA GLN A 19 2.01 -29.19 21.35
C GLN A 19 2.52 -28.72 19.99
N CYS A 20 3.44 -27.75 19.97
CA CYS A 20 4.06 -27.30 18.72
C CYS A 20 4.94 -28.42 18.13
N ASP A 21 4.32 -29.33 17.38
CA ASP A 21 5.03 -30.43 16.73
C ASP A 21 5.98 -29.87 15.68
N LYS A 22 7.21 -30.39 15.66
CA LYS A 22 8.28 -29.88 14.82
C LYS A 22 8.02 -29.99 13.30
N TRP A 23 7.13 -30.89 12.87
CA TRP A 23 6.84 -31.18 11.47
C TRP A 23 5.43 -30.76 11.05
N SER A 24 4.43 -30.95 11.91
CA SER A 24 3.01 -30.70 11.58
C SER A 24 2.45 -29.42 12.18
N GLY A 25 3.12 -28.78 13.13
CA GLY A 25 2.58 -27.64 13.86
C GLY A 25 1.30 -28.02 14.63
N PRO A 26 0.22 -27.20 14.63
CA PRO A 26 -0.06 -26.16 13.64
C PRO A 26 0.37 -24.75 14.05
N ALA A 27 0.63 -23.89 13.05
CA ALA A 27 0.89 -22.48 13.27
C ALA A 27 -0.31 -21.77 13.92
N GLY A 28 -0.05 -20.87 14.87
CA GLY A 28 -1.09 -20.11 15.58
C GLY A 28 -1.46 -20.66 16.93
N THR A 29 -1.02 -21.88 17.26
CA THR A 29 -1.12 -22.42 18.61
C THR A 29 -0.34 -21.54 19.58
N VAL A 30 -0.93 -21.17 20.71
CA VAL A 30 -0.31 -20.29 21.71
C VAL A 30 -0.21 -20.99 23.05
N GLU A 31 0.91 -20.79 23.73
CA GLU A 31 1.14 -21.33 25.07
C GLU A 31 1.89 -20.31 25.95
N CYS A 32 1.70 -20.44 27.26
CA CYS A 32 2.41 -19.66 28.26
C CYS A 32 3.62 -20.45 28.72
N ILE A 33 4.83 -20.06 28.28
CA ILE A 33 6.05 -20.83 28.50
C ILE A 33 7.01 -20.10 29.44
N GLN A 34 7.68 -20.88 30.29
CA GLN A 34 8.75 -20.39 31.17
C GLN A 34 10.10 -20.64 30.52
N ILE A 35 10.97 -19.62 30.48
CA ILE A 35 12.28 -19.74 29.84
C ILE A 35 13.36 -19.12 30.73
N GLN A 36 14.43 -19.87 30.99
CA GLN A 36 15.49 -19.50 31.91
C GLN A 36 16.16 -18.15 31.61
N ARG A 37 16.44 -17.86 30.33
CA ARG A 37 17.09 -16.60 29.90
C ARG A 37 16.25 -15.36 30.14
N TYR A 38 14.96 -15.52 30.43
CA TYR A 38 14.07 -14.42 30.80
C TYR A 38 13.76 -14.44 32.30
N ASN A 39 14.78 -14.63 33.14
CA ASN A 39 14.67 -14.70 34.60
C ASN A 39 13.70 -15.77 35.13
N ASN A 40 13.44 -16.84 34.34
CA ASN A 40 12.38 -17.82 34.61
C ASN A 40 10.98 -17.19 34.72
N GLU A 41 10.75 -16.05 34.08
CA GLU A 41 9.42 -15.45 33.96
C GLU A 41 8.63 -16.12 32.83
N TYR A 42 7.31 -16.15 33.00
CA TYR A 42 6.38 -16.72 32.01
C TYR A 42 6.04 -15.68 30.95
N GLN A 43 6.07 -16.11 29.69
CA GLN A 43 5.65 -15.29 28.56
C GLN A 43 4.88 -16.08 27.52
N TRP A 44 4.07 -15.37 26.73
CA TRP A 44 3.40 -15.97 25.59
C TRP A 44 4.41 -16.41 24.51
N ALA A 45 4.14 -17.56 23.91
CA ALA A 45 4.79 -18.01 22.69
C ALA A 45 3.77 -18.56 21.70
N THR A 46 4.05 -18.38 20.41
CA THR A 46 3.23 -18.95 19.34
C THR A 46 4.02 -19.98 18.55
N CYS A 47 3.40 -21.11 18.23
CA CYS A 47 3.94 -22.10 17.31
C CYS A 47 3.91 -21.51 15.89
N LEU A 48 5.07 -21.40 15.25
CA LEU A 48 5.20 -20.76 13.93
C LEU A 48 6.19 -21.53 13.06
N THR A 49 6.08 -21.34 11.76
CA THR A 49 7.05 -21.91 10.82
C THR A 49 8.40 -21.20 10.94
N ASP A 50 9.49 -21.94 10.77
CA ASP A 50 10.85 -21.40 10.70
C ASP A 50 10.97 -20.36 9.57
N VAL A 51 10.24 -20.57 8.45
CA VAL A 51 10.15 -19.62 7.34
C VAL A 51 9.55 -18.29 7.78
N TYR A 52 8.47 -18.30 8.57
CA TYR A 52 7.89 -17.09 9.13
C TYR A 52 8.88 -16.38 10.06
N ILE A 53 9.50 -17.13 10.98
CA ILE A 53 10.40 -16.59 12.00
C ILE A 53 11.57 -15.87 11.33
N LYS A 54 12.22 -16.54 10.38
CA LYS A 54 13.32 -15.98 9.59
C LYS A 54 12.92 -14.70 8.88
N LEU A 55 11.78 -14.68 8.18
CA LEU A 55 11.36 -13.48 7.48
C LEU A 55 11.00 -12.34 8.46
N LYS A 56 10.22 -12.61 9.50
CA LYS A 56 9.77 -11.62 10.51
C LYS A 56 10.95 -10.97 11.24
N SER A 57 12.02 -11.72 11.48
CA SER A 57 13.20 -11.23 12.19
C SER A 57 14.31 -10.75 11.26
N ASN A 58 14.07 -10.59 9.95
CA ASN A 58 15.14 -10.32 8.98
C ASN A 58 16.34 -11.29 9.12
N HIS A 59 16.02 -12.58 9.28
CA HIS A 59 16.92 -13.73 9.40
C HIS A 59 17.85 -13.72 10.63
N THR A 60 17.61 -12.87 11.63
CA THR A 60 18.32 -12.94 12.92
C THR A 60 17.87 -14.10 13.80
N HIS A 61 16.60 -14.49 13.71
CA HIS A 61 16.01 -15.60 14.44
C HIS A 61 15.72 -16.77 13.51
N LEU A 62 15.85 -17.98 14.06
CA LEU A 62 15.47 -19.24 13.43
C LEU A 62 15.13 -20.26 14.51
N CYS A 63 14.52 -21.38 14.13
CA CYS A 63 14.37 -22.50 15.05
C CYS A 63 15.75 -23.04 15.46
N ILE A 64 15.95 -23.25 16.77
CA ILE A 64 17.23 -23.74 17.33
C ILE A 64 17.67 -25.05 16.64
N ASP A 65 16.73 -25.99 16.53
CA ASP A 65 16.91 -27.20 15.74
C ASP A 65 16.57 -26.90 14.27
N ARG A 66 17.62 -26.88 13.44
CA ARG A 66 17.54 -26.55 12.01
C ARG A 66 16.76 -27.55 11.17
N THR A 67 16.42 -28.71 11.73
CA THR A 67 15.59 -29.70 11.04
C THR A 67 14.11 -29.39 11.19
N ARG A 68 13.70 -28.54 12.15
CA ARG A 68 12.28 -28.27 12.42
C ARG A 68 11.66 -27.35 11.38
N VAL A 69 10.43 -27.67 11.01
CA VAL A 69 9.55 -26.79 10.23
C VAL A 69 8.84 -25.80 11.15
N TYR A 70 8.48 -26.23 12.37
CA TYR A 70 7.79 -25.41 13.35
C TYR A 70 8.55 -25.35 14.68
N CYS A 71 8.50 -24.19 15.34
CA CYS A 71 8.96 -24.04 16.71
C CYS A 71 8.20 -22.93 17.45
N TRP A 72 8.36 -22.93 18.78
CA TRP A 72 7.86 -21.86 19.62
C TRP A 72 8.63 -20.57 19.37
N TYR A 73 7.91 -19.51 19.00
CA TYR A 73 8.45 -18.16 18.87
C TYR A 73 7.91 -17.29 19.99
N GLN A 74 8.83 -16.75 20.79
CA GLN A 74 8.53 -15.99 22.00
C GLN A 74 8.03 -14.58 21.71
N CYS A 75 7.05 -14.09 22.48
CA CYS A 75 6.57 -12.71 22.38
C CYS A 75 7.69 -11.68 22.54
N MET A 76 8.61 -11.89 23.49
CA MET A 76 9.75 -10.98 23.71
C MET A 76 10.68 -10.90 22.50
N LEU A 77 10.85 -12.00 21.74
CA LEU A 77 11.59 -11.98 20.47
C LEU A 77 10.80 -11.29 19.36
N GLU A 78 9.51 -11.62 19.23
CA GLU A 78 8.68 -11.18 18.11
C GLU A 78 8.39 -9.67 18.14
N GLU A 79 7.99 -9.17 19.31
CA GLU A 79 7.51 -7.80 19.50
C GLU A 79 8.59 -6.86 20.02
N ASN A 80 9.42 -7.35 20.95
CA ASN A 80 10.39 -6.52 21.67
C ASN A 80 11.83 -6.69 21.16
N ASN A 81 12.09 -7.67 20.28
CA ASN A 81 13.42 -8.01 19.75
C ASN A 81 14.47 -8.19 20.87
N LYS A 82 14.07 -8.83 21.97
CA LYS A 82 14.92 -9.12 23.14
C LYS A 82 15.08 -10.61 23.35
N GLU A 83 16.32 -11.09 23.39
CA GLU A 83 16.64 -12.52 23.57
C GLU A 83 16.71 -12.96 25.04
N ASP A 84 16.87 -12.02 25.97
CA ASP A 84 16.99 -12.26 27.41
C ASP A 84 16.48 -11.07 28.25
N GLY A 85 16.43 -11.25 29.57
CA GLY A 85 16.05 -10.23 30.55
C GLY A 85 14.60 -10.33 31.04
N PRO A 86 14.09 -9.33 31.78
CA PRO A 86 12.73 -9.37 32.32
C PRO A 86 11.67 -9.35 31.21
N VAL A 87 10.59 -10.10 31.39
CA VAL A 87 9.44 -10.16 30.48
C VAL A 87 8.61 -8.89 30.67
N THR A 88 8.31 -8.21 29.56
CA THR A 88 7.47 -7.01 29.60
C THR A 88 6.00 -7.38 29.79
N SER A 89 5.22 -6.44 30.33
CA SER A 89 3.82 -6.66 30.69
C SER A 89 2.93 -7.12 29.52
N ASP A 90 3.23 -6.68 28.31
CA ASP A 90 2.55 -7.06 27.06
C ASP A 90 2.79 -8.53 26.67
N CYS A 91 3.92 -9.11 27.09
CA CYS A 91 4.29 -10.49 26.81
C CYS A 91 4.05 -11.44 27.99
N SER A 92 3.80 -10.94 29.19
CA SER A 92 3.61 -11.74 30.40
C SER A 92 2.32 -12.56 30.36
N CYS A 93 2.37 -13.76 30.94
CA CYS A 93 1.23 -14.66 31.05
C CYS A 93 1.31 -15.51 32.32
N SER A 94 0.22 -16.19 32.69
CA SER A 94 0.19 -17.13 33.82
C SER A 94 -0.27 -18.52 33.37
N PRO A 95 0.43 -19.60 33.76
CA PRO A 95 0.07 -20.97 33.39
C PRO A 95 -1.25 -21.45 34.03
N SER A 96 -1.71 -20.79 35.10
CA SER A 96 -2.89 -21.17 35.88
C SER A 96 -4.23 -20.82 35.22
N ASN A 97 -4.22 -20.08 34.11
CA ASN A 97 -5.42 -19.65 33.40
C ASN A 97 -5.28 -19.94 31.90
N PRO A 98 -5.52 -21.20 31.45
CA PRO A 98 -5.71 -21.46 30.02
C PRO A 98 -6.87 -20.64 29.45
N THR A 99 -7.75 -20.09 30.30
CA THR A 99 -8.91 -19.24 29.97
C THR A 99 -8.68 -17.73 30.13
N SER A 100 -7.45 -17.24 30.38
CA SER A 100 -7.15 -15.81 30.15
C SER A 100 -6.81 -15.55 28.68
N TYR A 101 -7.41 -16.30 27.76
CA TYR A 101 -7.88 -15.70 26.52
C TYR A 101 -8.66 -14.44 26.93
N PRO A 102 -8.49 -13.28 26.28
CA PRO A 102 -9.47 -12.23 26.38
C PRO A 102 -10.82 -12.86 26.02
N ASN A 103 -11.67 -13.09 27.03
CA ASN A 103 -12.97 -13.71 26.88
C ASN A 103 -13.77 -12.92 25.85
N THR A 104 -14.00 -13.53 24.68
CA THR A 104 -15.20 -13.46 23.80
C THR A 104 -14.87 -13.96 22.38
N LEU A 105 -14.06 -15.02 22.23
CA LEU A 105 -13.96 -15.71 20.94
C LEU A 105 -15.06 -16.78 20.90
N THR A 106 -16.21 -16.40 20.35
CA THR A 106 -17.24 -17.36 19.92
C THR A 106 -16.60 -18.41 18.99
N PRO A 107 -17.11 -19.65 18.91
CA PRO A 107 -16.53 -20.72 18.06
C PRO A 107 -16.32 -20.36 16.59
N THR A 108 -16.91 -19.25 16.13
CA THR A 108 -16.77 -18.59 14.83
C THR A 108 -15.42 -17.89 14.57
N THR A 109 -14.53 -17.72 15.55
CA THR A 109 -13.33 -16.85 15.45
C THR A 109 -11.98 -17.57 15.45
N LEU A 110 -11.94 -18.91 15.39
CA LEU A 110 -10.66 -19.60 15.18
C LEU A 110 -10.12 -19.29 13.77
N LEU A 111 -8.95 -18.66 13.71
CA LEU A 111 -8.29 -18.37 12.44
C LEU A 111 -7.53 -19.61 11.94
N PRO A 112 -7.54 -19.90 10.63
CA PRO A 112 -6.71 -20.95 10.05
C PRO A 112 -5.21 -20.75 10.27
N SER A 113 -4.42 -21.83 10.23
CA SER A 113 -2.96 -21.79 10.47
C SER A 113 -2.21 -20.89 9.48
N GLN A 114 -2.67 -20.79 8.23
CA GLN A 114 -2.12 -19.88 7.22
C GLN A 114 -2.25 -18.39 7.60
N CYS A 115 -3.12 -18.05 8.55
CA CYS A 115 -3.19 -16.69 9.06
C CYS A 115 -1.94 -16.32 9.87
N TYR A 116 -1.34 -17.29 10.55
CA TYR A 116 -0.19 -17.08 11.44
C TYR A 116 1.16 -17.37 10.78
N SER A 117 1.17 -18.06 9.63
CA SER A 117 2.37 -18.26 8.80
C SER A 117 1.96 -18.16 7.32
N PRO A 118 1.68 -16.94 6.82
CA PRO A 118 1.19 -16.76 5.47
C PRO A 118 2.26 -17.12 4.42
N PRO A 119 1.89 -17.88 3.37
CA PRO A 119 2.79 -18.17 2.25
C PRO A 119 3.10 -16.93 1.40
N GLY A 120 2.23 -15.90 1.42
CA GLY A 120 2.40 -14.66 0.64
C GLY A 120 1.81 -14.69 -0.77
N ASP A 121 1.32 -15.84 -1.23
CA ASP A 121 0.75 -16.04 -2.56
C ASP A 121 -0.74 -15.66 -2.65
N SER A 122 -1.47 -15.72 -1.54
CA SER A 122 -2.90 -15.43 -1.46
C SER A 122 -3.18 -14.05 -0.91
N CYS A 123 -3.83 -13.21 -1.73
CA CYS A 123 -4.33 -11.90 -1.29
C CYS A 123 -5.53 -12.00 -0.35
N GLY A 124 -6.23 -13.14 -0.37
CA GLY A 124 -7.35 -13.40 0.53
C GLY A 124 -6.95 -13.45 2.01
N TRP A 125 -5.65 -13.47 2.35
CA TRP A 125 -5.18 -13.37 3.74
C TRP A 125 -5.72 -12.13 4.45
N TYR A 126 -5.72 -10.96 3.78
CA TYR A 126 -6.22 -9.71 4.38
C TYR A 126 -7.68 -9.82 4.80
N ARG A 127 -8.53 -10.40 3.94
CA ARG A 127 -9.95 -10.61 4.23
C ARG A 127 -10.20 -11.75 5.22
N ASN A 128 -9.60 -12.91 4.96
CA ASN A 128 -9.92 -14.15 5.65
C ASN A 128 -9.25 -14.27 7.03
N CYS A 129 -8.22 -13.46 7.30
CA CYS A 129 -7.46 -13.46 8.54
C CYS A 129 -7.57 -12.12 9.28
N LEU A 130 -7.09 -11.03 8.67
CA LEU A 130 -6.98 -9.75 9.35
C LEU A 130 -8.35 -9.09 9.56
N GLU A 131 -9.14 -8.93 8.50
CA GLU A 131 -10.49 -8.35 8.58
C GLU A 131 -11.45 -9.27 9.35
N ARG A 132 -11.30 -10.59 9.20
CA ARG A 132 -12.08 -11.57 9.99
C ARG A 132 -11.84 -11.40 11.49
N LYS A 133 -10.61 -11.09 11.91
CA LYS A 133 -10.29 -10.81 13.32
C LYS A 133 -10.71 -9.41 13.74
N TYR A 134 -10.52 -8.42 12.86
CA TYR A 134 -10.79 -7.01 13.12
C TYR A 134 -11.66 -6.43 12.01
N PRO A 135 -12.99 -6.45 12.17
CA PRO A 135 -13.93 -5.90 11.19
C PRO A 135 -13.85 -4.36 11.14
N CYS A 136 -12.92 -3.85 10.35
CA CYS A 136 -12.67 -2.42 10.21
C CYS A 136 -13.48 -1.78 9.08
N GLU A 137 -14.08 -2.57 8.17
CA GLU A 137 -14.79 -2.16 6.95
C GLU A 137 -15.74 -0.96 7.15
N ALA A 138 -16.47 -0.91 8.26
CA ALA A 138 -17.44 0.15 8.55
C ALA A 138 -16.81 1.50 8.98
N THR A 139 -15.49 1.55 9.15
CA THR A 139 -14.76 2.76 9.59
C THR A 139 -14.06 3.43 8.41
N SER A 140 -13.72 4.72 8.55
CA SER A 140 -12.81 5.40 7.60
C SER A 140 -11.43 4.75 7.50
N ASN A 141 -11.10 3.81 8.39
CA ASN A 141 -9.89 3.00 8.38
C ASN A 141 -10.07 1.61 7.71
N GLY A 142 -11.31 1.12 7.55
CA GLY A 142 -11.62 -0.14 6.86
C GLY A 142 -11.29 -0.11 5.37
N TYR A 143 -11.32 1.08 4.79
CA TYR A 143 -10.82 1.33 3.46
C TYR A 143 -9.35 0.91 3.29
N ALA A 144 -8.49 1.10 4.30
CA ALA A 144 -7.06 0.78 4.21
C ALA A 144 -6.73 -0.72 4.39
N ILE A 145 -7.60 -1.49 5.06
CA ILE A 145 -7.44 -2.95 5.19
C ILE A 145 -7.94 -3.65 3.92
N ARG A 146 -9.09 -3.23 3.39
CA ARG A 146 -9.57 -3.66 2.07
C ARG A 146 -8.66 -3.24 0.91
N TYR A 147 -7.99 -2.10 1.05
CA TYR A 147 -6.95 -1.65 0.13
C TYR A 147 -5.89 -2.73 -0.06
N ALA A 148 -5.29 -3.25 1.00
CA ALA A 148 -4.16 -4.16 0.90
C ALA A 148 -4.45 -5.43 0.09
N GLU A 149 -5.67 -5.99 0.19
CA GLU A 149 -6.14 -7.07 -0.68
C GLU A 149 -6.20 -6.63 -2.15
N ASN A 150 -6.78 -5.46 -2.41
CA ASN A 150 -6.86 -4.89 -3.75
C ASN A 150 -5.46 -4.70 -4.38
N PHE A 151 -4.48 -4.13 -3.66
CA PHE A 151 -3.09 -3.97 -4.18
C PHE A 151 -2.45 -5.30 -4.47
N CYS A 152 -2.60 -6.23 -3.54
CA CYS A 152 -2.11 -7.57 -3.73
C CYS A 152 -2.71 -8.20 -5.01
N ASN A 153 -4.01 -8.05 -5.26
CA ASN A 153 -4.66 -8.57 -6.46
C ASN A 153 -4.20 -7.88 -7.74
N LEU A 154 -4.03 -6.55 -7.72
CA LEU A 154 -3.53 -5.79 -8.87
C LEU A 154 -2.13 -6.24 -9.29
N TYR A 155 -1.28 -6.55 -8.31
CA TYR A 155 0.02 -7.13 -8.59
C TYR A 155 -0.09 -8.53 -9.21
N ASN A 156 -1.05 -9.36 -8.79
CA ASN A 156 -1.30 -10.65 -9.45
C ASN A 156 -1.74 -10.46 -10.91
N GLU A 157 -2.69 -9.57 -11.15
CA GLU A 157 -3.24 -9.29 -12.48
C GLU A 157 -2.17 -8.72 -13.43
N ASN A 158 -1.25 -7.92 -12.90
CA ASN A 158 -0.18 -7.29 -13.67
C ASN A 158 1.16 -8.03 -13.56
N LEU A 159 1.21 -9.19 -12.90
CA LEU A 159 2.46 -9.92 -12.65
C LEU A 159 3.20 -10.25 -13.95
N GLY A 160 2.44 -10.51 -15.03
CA GLY A 160 2.97 -10.77 -16.36
C GLY A 160 3.76 -9.61 -16.99
N LYS A 161 3.56 -8.37 -16.53
CA LYS A 161 4.24 -7.17 -17.04
C LYS A 161 5.63 -6.95 -16.43
N PHE A 162 5.95 -7.65 -15.34
CA PHE A 162 7.24 -7.51 -14.68
C PHE A 162 8.30 -8.46 -15.26
N SER A 163 9.57 -8.03 -15.19
CA SER A 163 10.72 -8.90 -15.43
C SER A 163 10.75 -10.05 -14.41
N LEU A 164 11.64 -11.04 -14.59
CA LEU A 164 11.83 -12.10 -13.59
C LEU A 164 12.26 -11.51 -12.22
N THR A 165 13.13 -10.50 -12.24
CA THR A 165 13.58 -9.79 -11.03
C THR A 165 12.42 -9.04 -10.39
N GLY A 166 11.62 -8.32 -11.18
CA GLY A 166 10.43 -7.62 -10.71
C GLY A 166 9.37 -8.56 -10.12
N LYS A 167 9.13 -9.72 -10.74
CA LYS A 167 8.22 -10.75 -10.20
C LYS A 167 8.69 -11.27 -8.84
N ASN A 168 9.99 -11.55 -8.71
CA ASN A 168 10.57 -11.98 -7.43
C ASN A 168 10.41 -10.91 -6.35
N TRP A 169 10.65 -9.64 -6.71
CA TRP A 169 10.42 -8.50 -5.81
C TRP A 169 8.95 -8.41 -5.37
N VAL A 170 8.01 -8.41 -6.33
CA VAL A 170 6.56 -8.31 -6.05
C VAL A 170 6.11 -9.42 -5.10
N ASN A 171 6.52 -10.66 -5.35
CA ASN A 171 6.14 -11.79 -4.51
C ASN A 171 6.77 -11.72 -3.11
N GLY A 172 8.04 -11.33 -3.01
CA GLY A 172 8.70 -11.15 -1.71
C GLY A 172 8.09 -10.03 -0.89
N VAL A 173 7.80 -8.89 -1.51
CA VAL A 173 7.13 -7.74 -0.88
C VAL A 173 5.74 -8.13 -0.36
N ARG A 174 4.92 -8.80 -1.18
CA ARG A 174 3.58 -9.24 -0.78
C ARG A 174 3.63 -10.13 0.47
N LYS A 175 4.56 -11.10 0.47
CA LYS A 175 4.79 -11.97 1.64
C LYS A 175 5.24 -11.17 2.86
N CYS A 176 6.23 -10.27 2.70
CA CYS A 176 6.73 -9.43 3.78
C CYS A 176 5.65 -8.54 4.41
N LEU A 177 4.79 -7.93 3.60
CA LEU A 177 3.69 -7.08 4.07
C LEU A 177 2.68 -7.88 4.90
N GLN A 178 2.35 -9.10 4.49
CA GLN A 178 1.49 -9.99 5.28
C GLN A 178 2.16 -10.41 6.60
N VAL A 179 3.41 -10.87 6.54
CA VAL A 179 4.18 -11.28 7.73
C VAL A 179 4.33 -10.16 8.74
N SER A 180 4.52 -8.91 8.29
CA SER A 180 4.63 -7.73 9.14
C SER A 180 3.36 -7.44 9.96
N LEU A 181 2.21 -7.93 9.51
CA LEU A 181 0.90 -7.74 10.15
C LEU A 181 0.43 -8.93 10.98
N VAL A 182 1.04 -10.10 10.83
CA VAL A 182 0.72 -11.31 11.62
C VAL A 182 0.77 -11.07 13.13
N PRO A 183 1.67 -10.26 13.71
CA PRO A 183 1.67 -10.05 15.15
C PRO A 183 0.39 -9.42 15.70
N LEU A 184 -0.36 -8.68 14.86
CA LEU A 184 -1.68 -8.16 15.25
C LEU A 184 -2.69 -9.30 15.47
N LEU A 185 -2.44 -10.48 14.91
CA LEU A 185 -3.29 -11.66 15.10
C LEU A 185 -3.03 -12.39 16.41
N ARG A 186 -2.03 -11.99 17.21
CA ARG A 186 -1.72 -12.65 18.49
C ARG A 186 -2.82 -12.42 19.55
N PRO A 187 -3.01 -13.35 20.51
CA PRO A 187 -3.99 -13.18 21.58
C PRO A 187 -3.73 -11.97 22.49
N TRP A 188 -2.47 -11.58 22.65
CA TRP A 188 -2.06 -10.42 23.44
C TRP A 188 -2.15 -9.09 22.68
N ALA A 189 -2.48 -9.11 21.39
CA ALA A 189 -2.67 -7.92 20.58
C ALA A 189 -4.15 -7.53 20.50
N ASN A 190 -4.47 -6.27 20.83
CA ASN A 190 -5.81 -5.71 20.67
C ASN A 190 -5.77 -4.31 20.02
N PRO A 191 -5.27 -4.19 18.77
CA PRO A 191 -5.15 -2.92 18.08
C PRO A 191 -6.51 -2.39 17.64
N THR A 192 -6.64 -1.06 17.65
CA THR A 192 -7.70 -0.33 16.95
C THR A 192 -7.50 -0.38 15.44
N CYS A 193 -8.55 -0.16 14.66
CA CYS A 193 -8.44 -0.06 13.20
C CYS A 193 -7.46 1.02 12.72
N LYS A 194 -7.27 2.08 13.51
CA LYS A 194 -6.27 3.11 13.22
C LYS A 194 -4.86 2.56 13.39
N GLU A 195 -4.59 1.82 14.47
CA GLU A 195 -3.27 1.23 14.71
C GLU A 195 -2.94 0.14 13.66
N ILE A 196 -3.92 -0.68 13.27
CA ILE A 196 -3.74 -1.65 12.18
C ILE A 196 -3.34 -0.94 10.89
N ARG A 197 -4.05 0.14 10.54
CA ARG A 197 -3.76 0.97 9.38
C ARG A 197 -2.35 1.55 9.45
N ASP A 198 -2.00 2.20 10.56
CA ASP A 198 -0.71 2.85 10.71
C ASP A 198 0.44 1.81 10.64
N ARG A 199 0.25 0.61 11.21
CA ARG A 199 1.20 -0.51 11.10
C ARG A 199 1.33 -1.02 9.67
N ALA A 200 0.23 -1.13 8.93
CA ALA A 200 0.25 -1.52 7.52
C ALA A 200 1.04 -0.53 6.69
N PHE A 201 0.79 0.77 6.81
CA PHE A 201 1.58 1.79 6.10
C PHE A 201 3.07 1.74 6.48
N ALA A 202 3.38 1.65 7.77
CA ALA A 202 4.77 1.59 8.25
C ALA A 202 5.55 0.37 7.73
N SER A 203 4.88 -0.72 7.37
CA SER A 203 5.52 -1.93 6.81
C SER A 203 6.02 -1.78 5.37
N HIS A 204 5.52 -0.80 4.59
CA HIS A 204 5.82 -0.70 3.16
C HIS A 204 7.30 -0.41 2.88
N THR A 205 7.86 0.63 3.50
CA THR A 205 9.27 1.01 3.32
C THR A 205 10.24 -0.14 3.62
N PRO A 206 10.20 -0.78 4.81
CA PRO A 206 11.11 -1.89 5.10
C PRO A 206 10.89 -3.07 4.16
N CYS A 207 9.65 -3.44 3.83
CA CYS A 207 9.38 -4.54 2.90
C CYS A 207 9.82 -4.25 1.46
N TYR A 208 9.81 -3.00 1.00
CA TYR A 208 10.29 -2.64 -0.34
C TYR A 208 11.81 -2.69 -0.43
N LEU A 209 12.48 -2.31 0.65
CA LEU A 209 13.94 -2.28 0.72
C LEU A 209 14.52 -3.67 0.99
N TYR A 210 13.89 -4.44 1.88
CA TYR A 210 14.38 -5.72 2.40
C TYR A 210 13.23 -6.77 2.47
N PRO A 211 12.64 -7.16 1.32
CA PRO A 211 11.48 -8.05 1.30
C PRO A 211 11.74 -9.45 1.87
N ASP A 212 12.89 -10.06 1.54
CA ASP A 212 13.36 -11.33 2.11
C ASP A 212 14.84 -11.52 1.72
N LYS A 213 15.52 -12.49 2.33
CA LYS A 213 16.88 -12.87 1.96
C LYS A 213 16.90 -13.43 0.53
N GLY A 214 17.74 -12.84 -0.32
CA GLY A 214 17.89 -13.25 -1.72
C GLY A 214 16.80 -12.70 -2.65
N VAL A 215 15.87 -11.91 -2.13
CA VAL A 215 14.94 -11.13 -2.95
C VAL A 215 15.57 -9.74 -3.19
N PRO A 216 15.55 -9.22 -4.43
CA PRO A 216 16.12 -7.91 -4.73
C PRO A 216 15.46 -6.79 -3.91
N SER A 217 16.16 -5.68 -3.71
CA SER A 217 15.57 -4.44 -3.21
C SER A 217 14.84 -3.70 -4.33
N VAL A 218 13.90 -2.81 -3.98
CA VAL A 218 13.33 -1.84 -4.94
C VAL A 218 14.42 -0.95 -5.57
N CYS A 219 15.55 -0.81 -4.89
CA CYS A 219 16.72 -0.06 -5.36
C CYS A 219 17.47 -0.77 -6.50
N ASP A 220 17.34 -2.11 -6.58
CA ASP A 220 18.06 -2.96 -7.53
C ASP A 220 17.26 -3.19 -8.82
N LEU A 221 15.95 -2.91 -8.78
CA LEU A 221 15.05 -3.04 -9.93
C LEU A 221 15.48 -2.12 -11.08
N ASP A 222 15.24 -2.60 -12.30
CA ASP A 222 15.35 -1.77 -13.48
C ASP A 222 14.21 -0.73 -13.55
N CYS A 223 14.34 0.20 -14.49
CA CYS A 223 13.42 1.32 -14.62
C CYS A 223 12.02 0.92 -15.06
N HIS A 224 11.95 -0.09 -15.93
CA HIS A 224 10.68 -0.60 -16.40
C HIS A 224 9.88 -1.20 -15.24
N ASP A 225 10.48 -2.08 -14.45
CA ASP A 225 9.85 -2.68 -13.27
C ASP A 225 9.48 -1.62 -12.22
N TYR A 226 10.37 -0.66 -11.96
CA TYR A 226 10.10 0.43 -11.01
C TYR A 226 8.88 1.27 -11.42
N TYR A 227 8.78 1.65 -12.70
CA TYR A 227 7.62 2.38 -13.19
C TYR A 227 6.36 1.50 -13.21
N GLN A 228 6.47 0.24 -13.61
CA GLN A 228 5.36 -0.69 -13.63
C GLN A 228 4.76 -0.85 -12.22
N ILE A 229 5.58 -0.91 -11.17
CA ILE A 229 5.12 -0.91 -9.77
C ILE A 229 4.25 0.31 -9.48
N PHE A 230 4.79 1.51 -9.70
CA PHE A 230 4.12 2.76 -9.35
C PHE A 230 2.81 2.94 -10.11
N TRP A 231 2.82 2.71 -11.42
CA TRP A 231 1.65 2.94 -12.26
C TRP A 231 0.60 1.82 -12.17
N THR A 232 0.98 0.59 -11.79
CA THR A 232 0.02 -0.46 -11.43
C THR A 232 -0.79 -0.03 -10.20
N ILE A 233 -0.12 0.51 -9.17
CA ILE A 233 -0.80 1.04 -7.98
C ILE A 233 -1.70 2.20 -8.40
N LYS A 234 -1.16 3.20 -9.12
CA LYS A 234 -1.88 4.41 -9.51
C LYS A 234 -3.12 4.12 -10.37
N GLY A 235 -2.98 3.31 -11.41
CA GLY A 235 -4.05 3.01 -12.38
C GLY A 235 -5.26 2.29 -11.79
N SER A 236 -5.14 1.77 -10.57
CA SER A 236 -6.25 1.14 -9.86
C SER A 236 -7.18 2.12 -9.12
N PHE A 237 -6.82 3.40 -9.04
CA PHE A 237 -7.63 4.39 -8.35
C PHE A 237 -8.54 5.15 -9.29
N ILE A 238 -9.84 5.07 -9.04
CA ILE A 238 -10.84 5.98 -9.60
C ILE A 238 -10.88 7.30 -8.79
N LYS A 239 -10.45 7.26 -7.51
CA LYS A 239 -10.30 8.43 -6.63
C LYS A 239 -9.07 8.23 -5.73
N VAL A 240 -8.15 9.19 -5.75
CA VAL A 240 -6.84 9.14 -5.05
C VAL A 240 -6.94 9.71 -3.62
N ASP A 241 -8.16 9.89 -3.10
CA ASP A 241 -8.43 10.78 -1.97
C ASP A 241 -7.91 10.31 -0.60
N THR A 242 -7.47 9.06 -0.48
CA THR A 242 -7.02 8.50 0.82
C THR A 242 -5.70 7.73 0.73
N LEU A 243 -5.02 7.78 -0.42
CA LEU A 243 -3.86 6.90 -0.74
C LEU A 243 -2.69 7.66 -1.29
N TRP A 244 -2.77 8.97 -1.15
CA TRP A 244 -1.76 9.87 -1.60
C TRP A 244 -0.41 9.56 -0.97
N GLU A 245 -0.37 9.38 0.35
CA GLU A 245 0.87 9.08 1.06
C GLU A 245 1.46 7.71 0.68
N SER A 246 0.65 6.71 0.29
CA SER A 246 1.17 5.46 -0.29
C SER A 246 1.84 5.69 -1.64
N LEU A 247 1.19 6.41 -2.54
CA LEU A 247 1.73 6.71 -3.87
C LEU A 247 2.99 7.59 -3.76
N LYS A 248 2.95 8.62 -2.91
CA LYS A 248 4.08 9.50 -2.63
C LYS A 248 5.22 8.74 -1.96
N GLY A 249 4.93 7.86 -1.01
CA GLY A 249 5.91 6.97 -0.37
C GLY A 249 6.59 6.06 -1.40
N MET A 250 5.80 5.40 -2.26
CA MET A 250 6.32 4.59 -3.37
C MET A 250 7.17 5.42 -4.34
N TRP A 251 6.69 6.60 -4.75
CA TRP A 251 7.42 7.48 -5.64
C TRP A 251 8.75 7.92 -5.02
N ASN A 252 8.77 8.20 -3.73
CA ASN A 252 9.95 8.73 -3.05
C ASN A 252 10.84 7.65 -2.44
N ILE A 253 10.48 6.36 -2.53
CA ILE A 253 11.29 5.25 -1.97
C ILE A 253 12.73 5.22 -2.50
N GLY A 254 12.96 5.76 -3.70
CA GLY A 254 14.30 5.91 -4.26
C GLY A 254 15.24 6.83 -3.45
N ASN A 255 14.71 7.68 -2.57
CA ASN A 255 15.51 8.50 -1.67
C ASN A 255 16.21 7.66 -0.59
N GLU A 256 15.64 6.51 -0.23
CA GLU A 256 16.22 5.54 0.70
C GLU A 256 17.32 4.69 0.04
N CYS A 257 17.50 4.80 -1.28
CA CYS A 257 18.48 4.03 -2.03
C CYS A 257 19.86 4.69 -2.08
N GLY A 258 20.92 3.89 -2.13
CA GLY A 258 22.29 4.37 -2.35
C GLY A 258 22.48 5.08 -3.70
N TRP A 259 23.57 5.83 -3.87
CA TRP A 259 23.85 6.59 -5.11
C TRP A 259 23.95 5.70 -6.36
N SER A 260 24.42 4.46 -6.21
CA SER A 260 24.60 3.48 -7.28
C SER A 260 23.31 2.77 -7.71
N ALA A 261 22.19 3.00 -7.02
CA ALA A 261 20.93 2.30 -7.26
C ALA A 261 20.41 2.51 -8.69
N ASN A 262 19.83 1.47 -9.27
CA ASN A 262 19.31 1.50 -10.63
C ASN A 262 18.11 2.43 -10.76
N ASN A 263 17.26 2.51 -9.74
CA ASN A 263 16.13 3.42 -9.71
C ASN A 263 16.53 4.93 -9.72
N LYS A 264 17.73 5.28 -9.25
CA LYS A 264 18.30 6.63 -9.42
C LYS A 264 18.77 6.88 -10.86
N LYS A 265 19.07 5.84 -11.65
CA LYS A 265 19.36 5.98 -13.09
C LYS A 265 18.09 6.20 -13.91
N CYS A 266 16.96 5.64 -13.49
CA CYS A 266 15.64 5.90 -14.09
C CYS A 266 15.28 7.38 -14.06
N TYR A 267 15.88 8.13 -13.15
CA TYR A 267 15.78 9.57 -13.15
C TYR A 267 16.31 10.22 -14.45
N ARG A 268 17.44 9.78 -15.01
CA ARG A 268 17.95 10.31 -16.29
C ARG A 268 17.02 9.97 -17.45
N GLU A 269 16.32 8.84 -17.37
CA GLU A 269 15.26 8.46 -18.30
C GLU A 269 14.00 9.31 -18.13
N LEU A 270 13.82 10.14 -17.08
CA LEU A 270 12.67 11.07 -17.03
C LEU A 270 12.78 12.20 -18.05
N LYS A 271 13.98 12.53 -18.55
CA LYS A 271 14.15 13.61 -19.54
C LYS A 271 13.77 13.18 -20.96
N ASP A 272 13.95 11.90 -21.30
CA ASP A 272 13.75 11.35 -22.65
C ASP A 272 12.85 10.10 -22.71
N GLY A 273 12.46 9.56 -21.56
CA GLY A 273 11.72 8.31 -21.42
C GLY A 273 10.22 8.48 -21.15
N PRO A 274 9.55 7.44 -20.65
CA PRO A 274 8.09 7.29 -20.69
C PRO A 274 7.35 8.10 -19.62
N VAL A 275 8.08 8.81 -18.76
CA VAL A 275 7.51 9.64 -17.69
C VAL A 275 8.20 11.02 -17.71
N ARG A 276 7.47 12.09 -17.41
CA ARG A 276 7.98 13.47 -17.27
C ARG A 276 7.47 14.09 -15.98
N ALA A 277 8.31 14.89 -15.33
CA ALA A 277 7.90 15.69 -14.17
C ALA A 277 7.91 17.18 -14.51
N ILE A 278 6.85 17.86 -14.12
CA ILE A 278 6.71 19.32 -14.21
C ILE A 278 6.33 19.88 -12.85
N LYS A 279 6.72 21.13 -12.59
CA LYS A 279 6.33 21.89 -11.40
C LYS A 279 5.53 23.10 -11.80
N MET A 280 4.50 23.41 -11.04
CA MET A 280 3.68 24.59 -11.23
C MET A 280 3.41 25.30 -9.91
N LYS A 281 3.32 26.62 -9.94
CA LYS A 281 2.76 27.40 -8.84
C LYS A 281 1.35 27.82 -9.20
N ILE A 282 0.40 27.55 -8.31
CA ILE A 282 -0.99 27.92 -8.49
C ILE A 282 -1.44 28.90 -7.41
N LYS A 283 -2.43 29.72 -7.75
CA LYS A 283 -3.22 30.48 -6.79
C LYS A 283 -4.66 30.00 -6.81
N ARG A 284 -5.16 29.64 -5.64
CA ARG A 284 -6.55 29.27 -5.37
C ARG A 284 -7.32 30.52 -4.94
N PHE A 285 -8.47 30.76 -5.57
CA PHE A 285 -9.37 31.83 -5.18
C PHE A 285 -10.57 31.27 -4.40
N LEU A 286 -10.97 31.99 -3.34
CA LEU A 286 -11.85 31.53 -2.27
C LEU A 286 -13.22 31.00 -2.71
N ARG A 287 -13.66 30.00 -1.94
CA ARG A 287 -15.03 29.49 -1.89
C ARG A 287 -15.78 30.24 -0.80
N LEU A 288 -17.00 30.73 -1.09
CA LEU A 288 -17.90 31.39 -0.12
C LEU A 288 -18.39 30.48 1.03
N ARG A 289 -18.02 29.18 1.04
CA ARG A 289 -18.49 28.22 2.04
C ARG A 289 -17.35 27.30 2.49
N ARG A 290 -17.04 27.34 3.79
CA ARG A 290 -16.12 26.41 4.46
C ARG A 290 -16.76 25.03 4.45
N SER A 291 -16.23 24.11 3.65
CA SER A 291 -16.55 22.69 3.76
C SER A 291 -15.59 22.10 4.79
N THR A 292 -16.10 21.46 5.82
CA THR A 292 -15.31 20.57 6.67
C THR A 292 -14.96 19.35 5.83
N ASP A 293 -13.69 19.18 5.49
CA ASP A 293 -13.20 17.97 4.83
C ASP A 293 -13.02 16.88 5.89
N PRO A 294 -13.61 15.69 5.73
CA PRO A 294 -13.41 14.60 6.68
C PRO A 294 -12.00 13.97 6.60
N LEU A 295 -11.17 14.36 5.62
CA LEU A 295 -9.82 13.84 5.43
C LEU A 295 -8.77 14.57 6.27
N PRO A 296 -7.64 13.91 6.60
CA PRO A 296 -6.43 14.59 7.04
C PRO A 296 -6.01 15.70 6.07
N GLU A 297 -5.41 16.78 6.57
CA GLU A 297 -5.07 17.96 5.77
C GLU A 297 -4.16 17.64 4.56
N SER A 298 -3.17 16.76 4.74
CA SER A 298 -2.28 16.31 3.66
C SER A 298 -3.02 15.60 2.53
N ASP A 299 -4.01 14.78 2.88
CA ASP A 299 -4.82 14.01 1.93
C ASP A 299 -5.79 14.94 1.19
N ALA A 300 -6.40 15.89 1.90
CA ALA A 300 -7.26 16.90 1.30
C ALA A 300 -6.51 17.79 0.29
N GLN A 301 -5.30 18.24 0.64
CA GLN A 301 -4.46 19.03 -0.25
C GLN A 301 -4.04 18.25 -1.50
N SER A 302 -3.66 16.99 -1.32
CA SER A 302 -3.22 16.16 -2.44
C SER A 302 -4.37 15.74 -3.35
N ARG A 303 -5.56 15.49 -2.78
CA ARG A 303 -6.80 15.31 -3.54
C ARG A 303 -7.12 16.54 -4.39
N PHE A 304 -6.96 17.73 -3.81
CA PHE A 304 -7.15 18.98 -4.55
C PHE A 304 -6.14 19.11 -5.70
N ALA A 305 -4.86 18.80 -5.45
CA ALA A 305 -3.81 18.79 -6.47
C ALA A 305 -4.13 17.82 -7.63
N GLU A 306 -4.58 16.61 -7.33
CA GLU A 306 -5.01 15.64 -8.35
C GLU A 306 -6.23 16.15 -9.15
N GLY A 307 -7.16 16.84 -8.48
CA GLY A 307 -8.28 17.50 -9.13
C GLY A 307 -7.83 18.60 -10.10
N VAL A 308 -6.81 19.38 -9.74
CA VAL A 308 -6.19 20.37 -10.63
C VAL A 308 -5.51 19.72 -11.83
N GLY A 309 -4.74 18.63 -11.61
CA GLY A 309 -4.15 17.86 -12.70
C GLY A 309 -5.21 17.35 -13.70
N SER A 310 -6.31 16.82 -13.17
CA SER A 310 -7.44 16.34 -13.98
C SER A 310 -8.17 17.46 -14.74
N ALA A 311 -8.32 18.63 -14.12
CA ALA A 311 -8.90 19.80 -14.78
C ALA A 311 -8.02 20.30 -15.93
N ILE A 312 -6.70 20.30 -15.75
CA ILE A 312 -5.73 20.64 -16.81
C ILE A 312 -5.83 19.63 -17.95
N ALA A 313 -5.82 18.33 -17.64
CA ALA A 313 -5.92 17.28 -18.64
C ALA A 313 -7.19 17.41 -19.47
N SER A 314 -8.32 17.71 -18.83
CA SER A 314 -9.59 17.97 -19.51
C SER A 314 -9.54 19.24 -20.38
N ALA A 315 -9.00 20.35 -19.85
CA ALA A 315 -8.93 21.63 -20.57
C ALA A 315 -8.00 21.55 -21.80
N LEU A 316 -6.90 20.80 -21.69
CA LEU A 316 -5.93 20.59 -22.75
C LEU A 316 -6.22 19.36 -23.61
N ARG A 317 -7.32 18.64 -23.35
CA ARG A 317 -7.76 17.44 -24.08
C ARG A 317 -6.68 16.37 -24.18
N TRP A 318 -6.00 16.08 -23.07
CA TRP A 318 -5.05 14.98 -23.02
C TRP A 318 -5.75 13.66 -23.30
N ASN A 319 -5.12 12.80 -24.11
CA ASN A 319 -5.69 11.51 -24.45
C ASN A 319 -5.48 10.53 -23.28
N SER A 320 -6.49 10.38 -22.44
CA SER A 320 -6.46 9.50 -21.28
C SER A 320 -6.41 8.01 -21.62
N GLU A 321 -6.49 7.60 -22.89
CA GLU A 321 -6.29 6.20 -23.28
C GLU A 321 -4.81 5.82 -23.30
N VAL A 322 -3.93 6.76 -23.67
CA VAL A 322 -2.47 6.54 -23.76
C VAL A 322 -1.66 7.34 -22.75
N MET A 323 -2.22 8.42 -22.21
CA MET A 323 -1.55 9.28 -21.24
C MET A 323 -2.17 9.12 -19.86
N ASP A 324 -1.34 9.17 -18.83
CA ASP A 324 -1.77 9.26 -17.45
C ASP A 324 -1.02 10.36 -16.69
N TRP A 325 -1.54 10.81 -15.56
CA TRP A 325 -0.90 11.82 -14.74
C TRP A 325 -1.17 11.64 -13.26
N LEU A 326 -0.28 12.16 -12.42
CA LEU A 326 -0.46 12.23 -10.97
C LEU A 326 0.05 13.58 -10.46
N ALA A 327 -0.76 14.32 -9.69
CA ALA A 327 -0.43 15.66 -9.20
C ALA A 327 -0.49 15.78 -7.67
N TYR A 328 0.59 16.22 -7.03
CA TYR A 328 0.65 16.53 -5.60
C TYR A 328 1.03 17.96 -5.31
N THR A 329 0.70 18.39 -4.09
CA THR A 329 1.36 19.51 -3.43
C THR A 329 2.82 19.17 -3.05
N GLY A 330 3.72 20.08 -3.39
CA GLY A 330 5.11 20.10 -2.95
C GLY A 330 5.24 20.91 -1.65
N ARG A 331 6.00 22.01 -1.69
CA ARG A 331 6.04 22.97 -0.57
C ARG A 331 4.78 23.83 -0.57
N VAL A 332 4.10 23.91 0.56
CA VAL A 332 2.98 24.83 0.77
C VAL A 332 3.56 26.14 1.28
N GLU A 333 3.47 27.21 0.48
CA GLU A 333 3.87 28.56 0.91
C GLU A 333 2.79 29.13 1.84
N ASP A 334 1.51 29.03 1.43
CA ASP A 334 0.33 29.34 2.24
C ASP A 334 -0.93 28.63 1.70
N ALA A 335 -2.09 28.85 2.31
CA ALA A 335 -3.34 28.16 1.95
C ALA A 335 -3.89 28.50 0.55
N GLU A 336 -3.48 29.62 -0.04
CA GLU A 336 -3.90 30.08 -1.37
C GLU A 336 -2.83 29.84 -2.44
N ASN A 337 -1.55 29.94 -2.08
CA ASN A 337 -0.41 29.76 -2.97
C ASN A 337 0.21 28.37 -2.76
N LEU A 338 -0.02 27.50 -3.73
CA LEU A 338 0.43 26.11 -3.68
C LEU A 338 1.48 25.85 -4.76
N GLU A 339 2.56 25.20 -4.37
CA GLU A 339 3.47 24.56 -5.32
C GLU A 339 3.00 23.13 -5.55
N MET A 340 2.95 22.73 -6.82
CA MET A 340 2.53 21.39 -7.21
C MET A 340 3.55 20.76 -8.14
N VAL A 341 3.72 19.45 -7.99
CA VAL A 341 4.45 18.59 -8.92
C VAL A 341 3.45 17.72 -9.65
N VAL A 342 3.57 17.63 -10.97
CA VAL A 342 2.76 16.76 -11.82
C VAL A 342 3.68 15.80 -12.56
N LEU A 343 3.41 14.51 -12.36
CA LEU A 343 4.03 13.41 -13.09
C LEU A 343 3.12 13.09 -14.27
N LEU A 344 3.68 13.05 -15.47
CA LEU A 344 3.01 12.67 -16.71
C LEU A 344 3.59 11.34 -17.17
N ALA A 345 2.75 10.43 -17.65
CA ALA A 345 3.18 9.11 -18.10
C ALA A 345 2.55 8.69 -19.43
N ASP A 346 3.36 8.03 -20.25
CA ASP A 346 2.95 7.34 -21.44
C ASP A 346 2.65 5.89 -21.07
N LYS A 347 1.37 5.57 -20.94
CA LYS A 347 0.92 4.23 -20.58
C LYS A 347 1.32 3.18 -21.60
N LYS A 348 1.45 3.55 -22.87
CA LYS A 348 1.85 2.62 -23.93
C LYS A 348 3.34 2.32 -23.84
N ALA A 349 4.17 3.34 -23.67
CA ALA A 349 5.62 3.16 -23.47
C ALA A 349 5.94 2.39 -22.18
N LEU A 350 5.08 2.48 -21.17
CA LEU A 350 5.15 1.70 -19.93
C LEU A 350 4.57 0.29 -20.03
N GLY A 351 4.02 -0.13 -21.17
CA GLY A 351 3.39 -1.45 -21.30
C GLY A 351 2.11 -1.64 -20.47
N ILE A 352 1.51 -0.55 -19.98
CA ILE A 352 0.29 -0.57 -19.18
C ILE A 352 -0.92 -0.86 -20.06
N VAL A 353 -0.95 -0.25 -21.25
CA VAL A 353 -2.02 -0.41 -22.25
C VAL A 353 -1.46 -0.91 -23.57
N LEU A 354 -2.20 -1.81 -24.23
CA LEU A 354 -1.94 -2.26 -25.60
C LEU A 354 -2.91 -1.54 -26.52
N THR A 355 -2.41 -0.61 -27.34
CA THR A 355 -3.24 0.20 -28.24
C THR A 355 -2.48 0.61 -29.51
N SER A 356 -3.21 0.84 -30.59
CA SER A 356 -2.68 1.34 -31.87
C SER A 356 -2.32 2.83 -31.81
N ILE A 357 -2.83 3.57 -30.81
CA ILE A 357 -2.56 5.00 -30.65
C ILE A 357 -1.04 5.25 -30.47
N PRO A 358 -0.45 6.29 -31.10
CA PRO A 358 0.97 6.61 -30.96
C PRO A 358 1.41 6.89 -29.50
N PHE A 359 2.71 6.83 -29.26
CA PHE A 359 3.33 7.27 -28.02
C PHE A 359 3.06 8.76 -27.75
N VAL A 360 3.09 9.15 -26.49
CA VAL A 360 2.85 10.51 -26.04
C VAL A 360 4.07 11.38 -26.33
N ASP A 361 3.91 12.40 -27.16
CA ASP A 361 4.93 13.45 -27.32
C ASP A 361 4.83 14.45 -26.16
N PHE A 362 5.58 14.19 -25.09
CA PHE A 362 5.60 15.10 -23.95
C PHE A 362 6.14 16.50 -24.28
N ASN A 363 7.05 16.64 -25.24
CA ASN A 363 7.57 17.95 -25.61
C ASN A 363 6.44 18.80 -26.20
N GLN A 364 5.65 18.23 -27.10
CA GLN A 364 4.48 18.89 -27.65
C GLN A 364 3.44 19.21 -26.57
N ILE A 365 3.09 18.23 -25.71
CA ILE A 365 2.11 18.40 -24.64
C ILE A 365 2.53 19.54 -23.68
N ILE A 366 3.80 19.55 -23.25
CA ILE A 366 4.34 20.56 -22.34
C ILE A 366 4.41 21.93 -23.02
N GLN A 367 4.75 22.01 -24.31
CA GLN A 367 4.76 23.28 -25.05
C GLN A 367 3.36 23.87 -25.18
N VAL A 368 2.34 23.05 -25.48
CA VAL A 368 0.94 23.49 -25.52
C VAL A 368 0.50 23.99 -24.15
N PHE A 369 0.82 23.25 -23.09
CA PHE A 369 0.50 23.67 -21.72
C PHE A 369 1.19 25.00 -21.37
N ALA A 370 2.48 25.14 -21.63
CA ALA A 370 3.23 26.37 -21.38
C ALA A 370 2.63 27.57 -22.14
N SER A 371 2.23 27.38 -23.39
CA SER A 371 1.56 28.41 -24.20
C SER A 371 0.23 28.85 -23.57
N ALA A 372 -0.59 27.90 -23.11
CA ALA A 372 -1.86 28.17 -22.46
C ALA A 372 -1.69 28.93 -21.13
N VAL A 373 -0.65 28.59 -20.36
CA VAL A 373 -0.28 29.32 -19.13
C VAL A 373 0.14 30.76 -19.44
N ARG A 374 1.08 30.99 -20.38
CA ARG A 374 1.51 32.36 -20.75
C ARG A 374 0.36 33.26 -21.17
N LYS A 375 -0.60 32.70 -21.89
CA LYS A 375 -1.77 33.43 -22.40
C LYS A 375 -2.86 33.66 -21.35
N GLY A 376 -2.76 33.05 -20.16
CA GLY A 376 -3.83 33.03 -19.18
C GLY A 376 -5.11 32.38 -19.75
N ALA A 377 -4.95 31.32 -20.54
CA ALA A 377 -6.04 30.68 -21.29
C ALA A 377 -6.55 29.37 -20.65
N LEU A 378 -6.31 29.18 -19.35
CA LEU A 378 -6.70 27.97 -18.60
C LEU A 378 -7.66 28.32 -17.46
N PRO A 379 -8.96 28.52 -17.74
CA PRO A 379 -9.95 28.74 -16.70
C PRO A 379 -10.27 27.42 -15.98
N LEU A 380 -9.59 27.17 -14.86
CA LEU A 380 -9.74 25.95 -14.08
C LEU A 380 -10.67 26.16 -12.88
N ARG A 381 -11.55 25.17 -12.62
CA ARG A 381 -12.41 25.15 -11.44
C ARG A 381 -12.40 23.77 -10.77
N VAL A 382 -11.98 23.72 -9.50
CA VAL A 382 -11.76 22.49 -8.74
C VAL A 382 -12.35 22.63 -7.33
N GLU A 383 -13.24 21.72 -6.93
CA GLU A 383 -13.91 21.74 -5.63
C GLU A 383 -14.56 23.09 -5.26
N GLY A 384 -15.10 23.78 -6.27
CA GLY A 384 -15.71 25.09 -6.12
C GLY A 384 -14.73 26.27 -6.02
N HIS A 385 -13.43 26.03 -6.24
CA HIS A 385 -12.41 27.07 -6.30
C HIS A 385 -12.03 27.37 -7.73
N ASN A 386 -11.86 28.66 -8.03
CA ASN A 386 -11.18 29.09 -9.23
C ASN A 386 -9.66 28.91 -9.02
N VAL A 387 -9.00 28.26 -9.97
CA VAL A 387 -7.57 27.97 -9.89
C VAL A 387 -6.86 28.68 -11.03
N TRP A 388 -5.81 29.43 -10.67
CA TRP A 388 -4.93 30.11 -11.62
C TRP A 388 -3.54 29.49 -11.57
N VAL A 389 -3.08 28.97 -12.70
CA VAL A 389 -1.69 28.51 -12.88
C VAL A 389 -0.81 29.73 -13.16
N ARG A 390 0.05 30.11 -12.21
CA ARG A 390 0.91 31.29 -12.29
C ARG A 390 2.20 30.99 -13.03
N THR A 391 2.81 29.84 -12.75
CA THR A 391 4.06 29.44 -13.37
C THR A 391 4.03 27.96 -13.73
N LEU A 392 4.79 27.61 -14.76
CA LEU A 392 5.06 26.24 -15.17
C LEU A 392 6.55 26.07 -15.41
N ALA A 393 7.12 24.99 -14.93
CA ALA A 393 8.52 24.63 -15.07
C ALA A 393 8.68 23.13 -15.37
N SER A 394 9.71 22.76 -16.12
CA SER A 394 10.16 21.37 -16.23
C SER A 394 11.09 21.02 -15.09
N CYS A 395 10.98 19.80 -14.58
CA CYS A 395 11.89 19.27 -13.57
C CYS A 395 13.09 18.62 -14.26
N SER A 396 14.31 19.01 -13.86
CA SER A 396 15.54 18.26 -14.14
C SER A 396 15.91 17.32 -13.00
N ASP A 397 15.06 17.30 -11.96
CA ASP A 397 14.92 16.44 -10.77
C ASP A 397 13.76 15.45 -10.55
N LYS A 398 13.94 14.34 -9.79
CA LYS A 398 12.80 13.49 -9.36
C LYS A 398 11.98 14.20 -8.28
N ALA A 399 12.70 14.81 -7.34
CA ALA A 399 12.13 15.64 -6.30
C ALA A 399 11.76 17.03 -6.83
N CYS A 400 12.13 17.32 -8.08
CA CYS A 400 11.92 18.59 -8.74
C CYS A 400 12.50 19.77 -7.92
N ASN A 401 13.71 19.58 -7.39
CA ASN A 401 14.46 20.62 -6.70
C ASN A 401 15.16 21.56 -7.70
N SER A 402 15.59 21.01 -8.84
CA SER A 402 16.14 21.74 -9.97
C SER A 402 15.08 21.82 -11.08
N THR A 403 14.83 23.06 -11.52
CA THR A 403 13.74 23.37 -12.44
C THR A 403 14.15 24.39 -13.50
N GLN A 404 13.55 24.29 -14.67
CA GLN A 404 13.64 25.29 -15.73
C GLN A 404 12.26 25.87 -15.99
N THR A 405 12.10 27.18 -15.81
CA THR A 405 10.84 27.88 -16.07
C THR A 405 10.48 27.83 -17.55
N LEU A 406 9.25 27.43 -17.86
CA LEU A 406 8.71 27.30 -19.22
C LEU A 406 7.65 28.37 -19.54
N ALA A 407 6.93 28.82 -18.52
CA ALA A 407 5.90 29.85 -18.64
C ALA A 407 5.66 30.58 -17.31
N VAL A 408 5.34 31.86 -17.43
CA VAL A 408 4.80 32.71 -16.37
C VAL A 408 3.55 33.38 -16.93
N SER A 409 2.49 33.43 -16.13
CA SER A 409 1.24 34.11 -16.42
C SER A 409 1.19 35.40 -15.61
N ASP A 410 1.06 36.54 -16.29
CA ASP A 410 1.03 37.85 -15.60
C ASP A 410 -0.37 38.18 -15.04
N LYS A 411 -1.41 37.58 -15.61
CA LYS A 411 -2.81 37.80 -15.21
C LYS A 411 -3.60 36.49 -15.10
N PRO A 412 -4.63 36.44 -14.24
CA PRO A 412 -5.52 35.28 -14.17
C PRO A 412 -6.37 35.10 -15.44
N PRO A 413 -6.81 33.87 -15.74
CA PRO A 413 -7.72 33.59 -16.84
C PRO A 413 -9.11 34.20 -16.61
N ASN A 414 -9.88 34.37 -17.69
CA ASN A 414 -11.30 34.68 -17.57
C ASN A 414 -12.09 33.38 -17.34
N TRP A 415 -12.78 33.26 -16.20
CA TRP A 415 -13.56 32.06 -15.84
C TRP A 415 -14.97 32.02 -16.43
N ASN A 416 -15.37 33.01 -17.24
CA ASN A 416 -16.66 32.98 -17.95
C ASN A 416 -16.67 31.78 -18.92
N GLY A 417 -17.45 30.73 -18.59
CA GLY A 417 -17.55 29.49 -19.37
C GLY A 417 -16.68 28.33 -18.87
N ALA A 418 -16.04 28.43 -17.71
CA ALA A 418 -15.31 27.31 -17.11
C ALA A 418 -16.25 26.14 -16.77
N ALA A 419 -16.01 24.96 -17.33
CA ALA A 419 -16.70 23.74 -16.92
C ALA A 419 -16.29 23.39 -15.49
N GLU A 420 -17.27 23.30 -14.59
CA GLU A 420 -17.01 22.94 -13.20
C GLU A 420 -16.83 21.43 -13.07
N ILE A 421 -15.67 21.00 -12.58
CA ILE A 421 -15.50 19.62 -12.10
C ILE A 421 -16.03 19.58 -10.66
N SER A 422 -17.35 19.43 -10.57
CA SER A 422 -18.11 19.22 -9.34
C SER A 422 -18.40 17.73 -9.18
N ARG A 423 -18.31 17.20 -7.95
CA ARG A 423 -18.80 15.84 -7.65
C ARG A 423 -20.30 15.76 -8.00
N GLY A 424 -20.62 15.06 -9.09
CA GLY A 424 -22.00 14.70 -9.42
C GLY A 424 -22.14 13.98 -10.77
N LYS A 425 -22.38 12.67 -10.71
CA LYS A 425 -22.69 11.73 -11.81
C LYS A 425 -21.54 11.32 -12.75
N VAL A 426 -20.67 10.44 -12.25
CA VAL A 426 -20.38 9.20 -13.00
C VAL A 426 -21.19 8.08 -12.32
N VAL A 427 -22.51 8.18 -12.47
CA VAL A 427 -23.41 7.02 -12.43
C VAL A 427 -23.69 6.75 -13.90
N MET A 428 -23.57 5.49 -14.33
CA MET A 428 -23.59 4.98 -15.71
C MET A 428 -22.20 4.72 -16.32
N CYS A 429 -21.47 3.78 -15.69
CA CYS A 429 -20.66 2.77 -16.39
C CYS A 429 -20.45 1.52 -15.51
N GLY A 430 -20.80 1.58 -14.22
CA GLY A 430 -20.87 0.40 -13.35
C GLY A 430 -22.04 -0.55 -13.63
N THR A 431 -23.12 -0.07 -14.27
CA THR A 431 -24.27 -0.92 -14.62
C THR A 431 -23.98 -1.87 -15.78
N ILE A 432 -23.12 -1.49 -16.74
CA ILE A 432 -22.76 -2.36 -17.86
C ILE A 432 -21.83 -3.49 -17.41
N ALA A 433 -20.87 -3.22 -16.52
CA ALA A 433 -20.01 -4.27 -15.96
C ALA A 433 -20.80 -5.26 -15.07
N VAL A 434 -21.75 -4.77 -14.27
CA VAL A 434 -22.62 -5.63 -13.44
C VAL A 434 -23.64 -6.40 -14.30
N LEU A 435 -24.16 -5.82 -15.38
CA LEU A 435 -25.02 -6.55 -16.34
C LEU A 435 -24.25 -7.61 -17.12
N ILE A 436 -23.01 -7.35 -17.55
CA ILE A 436 -22.16 -8.35 -18.21
C ILE A 436 -21.80 -9.49 -17.23
N MET A 437 -21.54 -9.18 -15.96
CA MET A 437 -21.29 -10.21 -14.93
C MET A 437 -22.55 -11.00 -14.55
N MET A 438 -23.74 -10.40 -14.61
CA MET A 438 -24.99 -11.12 -14.36
C MET A 438 -25.46 -11.95 -15.56
N ILE A 439 -25.22 -11.51 -16.79
CA ILE A 439 -25.54 -12.28 -18.01
C ILE A 439 -24.64 -13.53 -18.09
N ASN A 440 -23.37 -13.44 -17.68
CA ASN A 440 -22.47 -14.60 -17.63
C ASN A 440 -22.81 -15.62 -16.52
N LYS A 441 -23.67 -15.27 -15.56
CA LYS A 441 -24.16 -16.21 -14.52
C LYS A 441 -25.50 -16.86 -14.84
N LEU A 442 -26.17 -16.43 -15.91
CA LEU A 442 -27.44 -17.02 -16.38
C LEU A 442 -27.24 -18.05 -17.51
N PHE A 443 -26.01 -18.22 -17.99
CA PHE A 443 -25.66 -19.15 -19.08
C PHE A 443 -24.61 -20.22 -18.69
N TYR A 444 -24.43 -20.50 -17.39
CA TYR A 444 -23.72 -21.68 -16.90
C TYR A 444 -24.43 -22.31 -15.70
#